data_AF-A0A9P0IXV4-F1
#
_entry.id   AF-A0A9P0IXV4-F1
#
_cell.length_a   1.000
_cell.length_b   1.000
_cell.length_c   1.000
_cell.angle_alpha   90.00
_cell.angle_beta   90.00
_cell.angle_gamma   90.00
#
_symmetry.space_group_name_H-M   'P 1'
#
loop_
_entity.id
_entity.type
_entity.pdbx_description
1 polymer ?
#
loop_
_entity_poly.entity_id
_entity_poly.type
_entity_poly.pdbx_seq_one_letter_code
_entity_poly.pdbx_strand_id
1 'polypeptide(L)'
;MSDENTFRPIYLKDRNFIEPGYERQLKQSSLSDLAAHSSNKTFSLKENKGNIALEIQDDLGMAVNYVRIKALEDSIRKDIISDTNSMHKAITPVLILARVCALLPVQGIRGQNTSYLIFNWFSWPAIYSLIVIGISILVVSFLVLDLYIHGLTYEIMGDIIFYGASLVLYIVFIHMARKWPKVMEKWELMEREMKQYGYPLNTAFKFKILTSIIILLSSIEHFASILTGVLKVIPCLSDGEDIFRAFFLTSFKTIFTFINYSLVVAIPVKFCDILYAYAWNIMDLFIIILACALTEKFKQLNRKLASVRGKVLPSMYWRKYRETYNILASLTHDFDEFLSPVILLSFGHNLYFICLQLLNSLKPMHSSWEAVCFAFLFTYLVGRTCAVSLYVASINDESKKPKAVLFSVPAECYGVEVQRFLTQVSADELSFTGCNFFSVTRTFMLTVAGTIVTYEIVLIQFNNVAGGAADQNNTLINLCPKFNK
;
A
#
# COMPACT_ATOMS: atom_id res chain seq x y z
N MET A 1 -12.61 54.56 -10.35
CA MET A 1 -11.98 53.45 -11.08
C MET A 1 -11.98 52.29 -10.12
N SER A 2 -12.83 51.31 -10.41
CA SER A 2 -13.41 50.31 -9.50
C SER A 2 -12.49 49.13 -9.23
N ASP A 3 -12.39 48.76 -7.95
CA ASP A 3 -11.66 47.60 -7.44
C ASP A 3 -12.29 46.27 -7.89
N GLU A 4 -11.44 45.38 -8.41
CA GLU A 4 -11.75 44.02 -8.81
C GLU A 4 -11.61 43.02 -7.64
N ASN A 5 -12.63 42.19 -7.48
CA ASN A 5 -12.59 40.77 -7.09
C ASN A 5 -11.92 40.39 -5.75
N THR A 6 -12.71 40.33 -4.68
CA THR A 6 -12.42 39.53 -3.49
C THR A 6 -13.44 38.38 -3.34
N PHE A 7 -13.15 37.23 -3.94
CA PHE A 7 -13.88 35.99 -3.63
C PHE A 7 -13.27 35.35 -2.36
N ARG A 8 -14.05 35.24 -1.29
CA ARG A 8 -13.74 34.37 -0.13
C ARG A 8 -14.64 33.12 -0.18
N PRO A 9 -14.11 31.91 0.02
CA PRO A 9 -14.96 30.73 0.19
C PRO A 9 -15.59 30.71 1.59
N ILE A 10 -16.89 30.43 1.64
CA ILE A 10 -17.65 30.19 2.86
C ILE A 10 -17.64 28.67 3.12
N TYR A 11 -17.08 28.24 4.24
CA TYR A 11 -17.12 26.85 4.67
C TYR A 11 -18.46 26.58 5.36
N LEU A 12 -19.25 25.63 4.83
CA LEU A 12 -20.41 25.09 5.54
C LEU A 12 -19.93 24.14 6.63
N LYS A 13 -20.16 24.54 7.88
CA LYS A 13 -19.94 23.71 9.06
C LYS A 13 -21.20 22.87 9.26
N ASP A 14 -21.04 21.55 9.14
CA ASP A 14 -22.14 20.59 9.33
C ASP A 14 -22.70 20.71 10.76
N ARG A 15 -24.01 20.95 10.89
CA ARG A 15 -24.73 20.93 12.17
C ARG A 15 -25.94 20.02 12.02
N ASN A 16 -25.86 18.85 12.63
CA ASN A 16 -26.99 17.94 12.82
C ASN A 16 -27.99 18.57 13.79
N PHE A 17 -29.23 18.75 13.36
CA PHE A 17 -30.36 19.06 14.24
C PHE A 17 -31.17 17.79 14.46
N ILE A 18 -31.04 17.21 15.65
CA ILE A 18 -32.08 16.37 16.24
C ILE A 18 -32.26 16.87 17.67
N GLU A 19 -33.37 17.57 17.94
CA GLU A 19 -33.97 17.55 19.27
C GLU A 19 -35.49 17.82 19.16
N PRO A 20 -36.33 17.01 19.83
CA PRO A 20 -37.78 17.11 19.73
C PRO A 20 -38.36 17.98 20.85
N GLY A 21 -39.44 18.70 20.53
CA GLY A 21 -40.36 19.23 21.51
C GLY A 21 -40.30 20.74 21.66
N TYR A 22 -41.26 21.45 21.05
CA TYR A 22 -42.06 22.47 21.73
C TYR A 22 -43.24 22.85 20.83
N GLU A 23 -44.44 22.45 21.26
CA GLU A 23 -45.71 22.89 20.69
C GLU A 23 -46.16 24.19 21.38
N ARG A 24 -46.82 25.07 20.61
CA ARG A 24 -47.68 26.22 21.00
C ARG A 24 -47.02 27.49 21.57
N GLN A 25 -47.04 28.57 20.79
CA GLN A 25 -48.16 29.52 20.77
C GLN A 25 -47.92 30.60 19.70
N LEU A 26 -48.84 30.67 18.75
CA LEU A 26 -48.95 31.72 17.74
C LEU A 26 -49.37 33.03 18.43
N LYS A 27 -48.54 34.07 18.39
CA LYS A 27 -49.00 35.45 18.64
C LYS A 27 -48.37 36.39 17.63
N GLN A 28 -49.24 37.02 16.85
CA GLN A 28 -48.95 38.03 15.84
C GLN A 28 -48.01 39.12 16.37
N SER A 29 -46.88 39.30 15.69
CA SER A 29 -46.23 40.60 15.55
C SER A 29 -45.85 40.77 14.09
N SER A 30 -46.55 41.67 13.41
CA SER A 30 -46.34 42.06 12.01
C SER A 30 -44.92 42.56 11.78
N LEU A 31 -44.20 41.91 10.86
CA LEU A 31 -42.91 42.35 10.32
C LEU A 31 -43.15 43.41 9.23
N SER A 32 -43.71 44.55 9.63
CA SER A 32 -43.60 45.81 8.90
C SER A 32 -42.43 46.57 9.51
N ASP A 33 -41.20 46.30 9.03
CA ASP A 33 -40.04 47.22 9.10
C ASP A 33 -38.75 46.53 8.60
N LEU A 34 -38.75 46.10 7.34
CA LEU A 34 -37.51 45.72 6.64
C LEU A 34 -37.61 46.08 5.16
N ALA A 35 -38.02 47.32 4.89
CA ALA A 35 -37.80 47.99 3.62
C ALA A 35 -36.68 49.03 3.82
N ALA A 36 -35.42 48.59 3.93
CA ALA A 36 -34.27 49.48 3.79
C ALA A 36 -33.00 48.70 3.40
N HIS A 37 -32.55 48.95 2.18
CA HIS A 37 -31.21 48.72 1.64
C HIS A 37 -30.67 47.28 1.50
N SER A 38 -30.89 46.69 0.33
CA SER A 38 -29.97 45.73 -0.28
C SER A 38 -30.28 45.59 -1.78
N SER A 39 -29.37 46.08 -2.64
CA SER A 39 -29.49 45.97 -4.10
C SER A 39 -28.89 44.66 -4.60
N ASN A 40 -29.46 43.51 -4.24
CA ASN A 40 -29.15 42.23 -4.87
C ASN A 40 -30.48 41.46 -5.10
N LYS A 41 -30.82 41.21 -6.37
CA LYS A 41 -32.05 40.52 -6.81
C LYS A 41 -31.99 38.99 -6.58
N THR A 42 -31.65 38.53 -5.38
CA THR A 42 -31.41 37.09 -5.11
C THR A 42 -32.56 36.38 -4.39
N PHE A 43 -33.61 37.10 -3.99
CA PHE A 43 -34.78 36.51 -3.34
C PHE A 43 -36.07 37.07 -3.93
N SER A 44 -36.93 36.19 -4.47
CA SER A 44 -38.31 36.54 -4.83
C SER A 44 -39.27 35.81 -3.89
N LEU A 45 -40.18 36.56 -3.27
CA LEU A 45 -41.23 36.05 -2.40
C LEU A 45 -42.50 35.93 -3.24
N LYS A 46 -42.97 34.70 -3.48
CA LYS A 46 -44.24 34.46 -4.15
C LYS A 46 -45.28 34.08 -3.11
N GLU A 47 -46.10 35.05 -2.71
CA GLU A 47 -47.23 34.82 -1.82
C GLU A 47 -48.31 34.02 -2.55
N ASN A 48 -48.50 32.77 -2.13
CA ASN A 48 -49.72 32.03 -2.42
C ASN A 48 -50.27 31.51 -1.10
N LYS A 49 -51.55 31.81 -0.83
CA LYS A 49 -52.22 31.57 0.46
C LYS A 49 -51.96 30.13 0.95
N GLY A 50 -51.17 30.02 2.02
CA GLY A 50 -51.12 28.82 2.86
C GLY A 50 -49.73 28.30 3.22
N ASN A 51 -48.70 28.45 2.38
CA ASN A 51 -47.35 27.95 2.68
C ASN A 51 -46.30 28.85 2.01
N ILE A 52 -45.38 29.41 2.80
CA ILE A 52 -44.23 30.17 2.30
C ILE A 52 -43.19 29.16 1.82
N ALA A 53 -43.07 28.97 0.50
CA ALA A 53 -42.00 28.21 -0.11
C ALA A 53 -40.84 29.15 -0.45
N LEU A 54 -39.70 28.94 0.21
CA LEU A 54 -38.46 29.69 -0.02
C LEU A 54 -37.67 28.97 -1.12
N GLU A 55 -37.65 29.54 -2.32
CA GLU A 55 -36.98 28.96 -3.50
C GLU A 55 -35.75 29.81 -3.86
N ILE A 56 -34.57 29.21 -3.76
CA ILE A 56 -33.30 29.86 -4.13
C ILE A 56 -33.17 29.78 -5.66
N GLN A 57 -32.98 30.92 -6.32
CA GLN A 57 -32.83 31.00 -7.78
C GLN A 57 -31.38 31.38 -8.13
N ASP A 58 -30.90 30.87 -9.26
CA ASP A 58 -29.61 31.28 -9.83
C ASP A 58 -29.67 32.68 -10.47
N ASP A 59 -28.54 33.19 -10.95
CA ASP A 59 -28.42 34.53 -11.56
C ASP A 59 -29.24 34.68 -12.86
N LEU A 60 -29.79 33.58 -13.38
CA LEU A 60 -30.68 33.52 -14.55
C LEU A 60 -32.16 33.38 -14.15
N GLY A 61 -32.48 33.42 -12.85
CA GLY A 61 -33.85 33.35 -12.33
C GLY A 61 -34.44 31.94 -12.29
N MET A 62 -33.62 30.90 -12.40
CA MET A 62 -34.08 29.51 -12.39
C MET A 62 -33.95 28.89 -11.00
N ALA A 63 -34.96 28.13 -10.59
CA ALA A 63 -34.97 27.44 -9.30
C ALA A 63 -33.80 26.44 -9.15
N VAL A 64 -33.02 26.59 -8.08
CA VAL A 64 -31.92 25.70 -7.73
C VAL A 64 -32.48 24.51 -6.95
N ASN A 65 -32.79 23.42 -7.67
CA ASN A 65 -33.25 22.17 -7.08
C ASN A 65 -32.07 21.23 -6.76
N TYR A 66 -32.17 20.44 -5.68
CA TYR A 66 -31.17 19.44 -5.27
C TYR A 66 -30.77 18.52 -6.42
N VAL A 67 -31.71 18.14 -7.30
CA VAL A 67 -31.46 17.29 -8.46
C VAL A 67 -30.53 17.98 -9.47
N ARG A 68 -30.66 19.29 -9.65
CA ARG A 68 -29.78 20.09 -10.53
C ARG A 68 -28.42 20.31 -9.91
N ILE A 69 -28.34 20.56 -8.59
CA ILE A 69 -27.06 20.63 -7.88
C ILE A 69 -26.32 19.29 -8.04
N LYS A 70 -27.00 18.17 -7.82
CA LYS A 70 -26.41 16.84 -7.94
C LYS A 70 -26.03 16.50 -9.40
N ALA A 71 -26.86 16.89 -10.37
CA ALA A 71 -26.54 16.72 -11.79
C ALA A 71 -25.37 17.61 -12.24
N LEU A 72 -25.26 18.84 -11.72
CA LEU A 72 -24.14 19.74 -11.96
C LEU A 72 -22.87 19.22 -11.28
N GLU A 73 -22.98 18.73 -10.05
CA GLU A 73 -21.90 18.07 -9.32
C GLU A 73 -21.42 16.82 -10.06
N ASP A 74 -22.34 15.99 -10.57
CA ASP A 74 -22.03 14.80 -11.37
C ASP A 74 -21.48 15.17 -12.76
N SER A 75 -21.90 16.29 -13.34
CA SER A 75 -21.37 16.81 -14.61
C SER A 75 -19.96 17.35 -14.44
N ILE A 76 -19.72 18.13 -13.38
CA ILE A 76 -18.39 18.62 -12.98
C ILE A 76 -17.49 17.43 -12.64
N ARG A 77 -18.02 16.42 -11.94
CA ARG A 77 -17.34 15.15 -11.65
C ARG A 77 -16.98 14.42 -12.96
N LYS A 78 -17.88 14.32 -13.94
CA LYS A 78 -17.57 13.69 -15.23
C LYS A 78 -16.53 14.45 -16.06
N ASP A 79 -16.63 15.78 -16.15
CA ASP A 79 -15.70 16.61 -16.93
C ASP A 79 -14.31 16.76 -16.29
N ILE A 80 -14.21 16.59 -14.96
CA ILE A 80 -12.94 16.72 -14.23
C ILE A 80 -12.14 15.41 -14.15
N ILE A 81 -12.77 14.23 -14.24
CA ILE A 81 -12.15 12.97 -13.74
C ILE A 81 -11.60 12.03 -14.82
N SER A 82 -11.80 12.29 -16.12
CA SER A 82 -11.05 11.53 -17.14
C SER A 82 -9.64 12.06 -17.38
N ASP A 83 -8.86 12.30 -16.33
CA ASP A 83 -7.42 12.41 -16.55
C ASP A 83 -6.86 11.01 -16.78
N THR A 84 -6.30 10.78 -17.96
CA THR A 84 -5.55 9.57 -18.29
C THR A 84 -4.39 9.35 -17.30
N ASN A 85 -3.98 10.39 -16.58
CA ASN A 85 -2.90 10.37 -15.59
C ASN A 85 -3.36 10.25 -14.13
N SER A 86 -4.65 10.01 -13.86
CA SER A 86 -5.12 9.81 -12.47
C SER A 86 -4.44 8.62 -11.80
N MET A 87 -4.24 8.71 -10.48
CA MET A 87 -3.65 7.62 -9.71
C MET A 87 -4.46 6.33 -9.82
N HIS A 88 -5.80 6.43 -9.81
CA HIS A 88 -6.68 5.28 -9.92
C HIS A 88 -6.38 4.45 -11.18
N LYS A 89 -6.25 5.09 -12.35
CA LYS A 89 -5.90 4.43 -13.62
C LYS A 89 -4.45 3.91 -13.63
N ALA A 90 -3.54 4.65 -12.99
CA ALA A 90 -2.13 4.28 -12.92
C ALA A 90 -1.90 2.98 -12.11
N ILE A 91 -2.62 2.80 -11.01
CA ILE A 91 -2.49 1.62 -10.13
C ILE A 91 -3.37 0.43 -10.55
N THR A 92 -4.33 0.62 -11.46
CA THR A 92 -5.23 -0.43 -11.97
C THR A 92 -4.53 -1.77 -12.31
N PRO A 93 -3.37 -1.82 -12.99
CA PRO A 93 -2.70 -3.09 -13.28
C PRO A 93 -2.30 -3.88 -12.02
N VAL A 94 -1.82 -3.18 -11.00
CA VAL A 94 -1.43 -3.77 -9.70
C VAL A 94 -2.66 -4.30 -8.97
N LEU A 95 -3.76 -3.55 -8.98
CA LEU A 95 -5.02 -3.97 -8.35
C LEU A 95 -5.63 -5.19 -9.06
N ILE A 96 -5.54 -5.27 -10.39
CA ILE A 96 -5.97 -6.45 -11.14
C ILE A 96 -5.15 -7.67 -10.71
N LEU A 97 -3.83 -7.53 -10.65
CA LEU A 97 -2.94 -8.61 -10.23
C LEU A 97 -3.24 -9.07 -8.80
N ALA A 98 -3.38 -8.13 -7.86
CA ALA A 98 -3.75 -8.44 -6.48
C ALA A 98 -5.10 -9.18 -6.39
N ARG A 99 -6.06 -8.86 -7.27
CA ARG A 99 -7.34 -9.57 -7.35
C ARG A 99 -7.19 -10.98 -7.94
N VAL A 100 -6.36 -11.17 -8.96
CA VAL A 100 -6.06 -12.50 -9.53
C VAL A 100 -5.43 -13.41 -8.49
N CYS A 101 -4.54 -12.86 -7.66
CA CYS A 101 -3.93 -13.58 -6.54
C CYS A 101 -4.82 -13.68 -5.29
N ALA A 102 -6.12 -13.38 -5.39
CA ALA A 102 -7.08 -13.41 -4.27
C ALA A 102 -6.69 -12.54 -3.06
N LEU A 103 -5.81 -11.55 -3.24
CA LEU A 103 -5.28 -10.73 -2.15
C LEU A 103 -6.17 -9.53 -1.86
N LEU A 104 -6.61 -8.80 -2.91
CA LEU A 104 -7.40 -7.57 -2.77
C LEU A 104 -8.79 -7.70 -3.43
N PRO A 105 -9.84 -8.13 -2.70
CA PRO A 105 -11.16 -8.39 -3.24
C PRO A 105 -12.02 -7.11 -3.45
N VAL A 106 -11.51 -6.17 -4.25
CA VAL A 106 -12.21 -4.92 -4.60
C VAL A 106 -12.88 -5.02 -5.97
N GLN A 107 -14.08 -4.48 -6.09
CA GLN A 107 -14.84 -4.37 -7.33
C GLN A 107 -14.70 -2.98 -7.97
N GLY A 108 -15.01 -2.88 -9.26
CA GLY A 108 -14.95 -1.60 -9.99
C GLY A 108 -13.55 -1.06 -10.28
N ILE A 109 -12.51 -1.92 -10.21
CA ILE A 109 -11.09 -1.54 -10.44
C ILE A 109 -10.84 -0.92 -11.83
N ARG A 110 -11.62 -1.31 -12.84
CA ARG A 110 -11.57 -0.76 -14.21
C ARG A 110 -12.57 0.37 -14.44
N GLY A 111 -13.20 0.86 -13.37
CA GLY A 111 -14.09 2.01 -13.43
C GLY A 111 -13.35 3.25 -13.93
N GLN A 112 -14.10 4.25 -14.37
CA GLN A 112 -13.49 5.50 -14.84
C GLN A 112 -12.86 6.28 -13.68
N ASN A 113 -13.48 6.21 -12.50
CA ASN A 113 -13.22 7.06 -11.33
C ASN A 113 -13.24 6.23 -10.03
N THR A 114 -12.76 6.80 -8.92
CA THR A 114 -12.72 6.10 -7.62
C THR A 114 -14.10 5.75 -7.06
N SER A 115 -15.16 6.45 -7.48
CA SER A 115 -16.54 6.18 -7.07
C SER A 115 -17.07 4.80 -7.42
N TYR A 116 -16.44 4.11 -8.38
CA TYR A 116 -16.79 2.74 -8.75
C TYR A 116 -16.19 1.69 -7.82
N LEU A 117 -15.22 2.06 -6.98
CA LEU A 117 -14.56 1.14 -6.06
C LEU A 117 -15.50 0.74 -4.93
N ILE A 118 -15.87 -0.54 -4.90
CA ILE A 118 -16.78 -1.08 -3.89
C ILE A 118 -16.20 -2.39 -3.33
N PHE A 119 -16.33 -2.57 -2.01
CA PHE A 119 -16.08 -3.84 -1.35
C PHE A 119 -17.41 -4.47 -0.95
N ASN A 120 -17.58 -5.77 -1.25
CA ASN A 120 -18.76 -6.55 -0.84
C ASN A 120 -18.34 -7.98 -0.47
N TRP A 121 -18.72 -8.42 0.73
CA TRP A 121 -18.45 -9.75 1.26
C TRP A 121 -19.06 -10.88 0.42
N PHE A 122 -20.22 -10.64 -0.21
CA PHE A 122 -20.92 -11.65 -1.01
C PHE A 122 -20.49 -11.66 -2.49
N SER A 123 -19.32 -11.08 -2.79
CA SER A 123 -18.79 -11.06 -4.14
C SER A 123 -17.87 -12.25 -4.40
N TRP A 124 -17.81 -12.71 -5.65
CA TRP A 124 -16.91 -13.80 -6.04
C TRP A 124 -15.44 -13.56 -5.63
N PRO A 125 -14.85 -12.36 -5.79
CA PRO A 125 -13.49 -12.09 -5.30
C PRO A 125 -13.33 -12.27 -3.78
N ALA A 126 -14.32 -11.86 -2.99
CA ALA A 126 -14.27 -11.99 -1.53
C ALA A 126 -14.37 -13.47 -1.11
N ILE A 127 -15.25 -14.24 -1.75
CA ILE A 127 -15.36 -15.69 -1.52
C ILE A 127 -14.05 -16.39 -1.90
N TYR A 128 -13.44 -16.02 -3.03
CA TYR A 128 -12.15 -16.56 -3.45
C TYR A 128 -11.04 -16.30 -2.43
N SER A 129 -10.91 -15.07 -1.91
CA SER A 129 -9.98 -14.74 -0.82
C SER A 129 -10.24 -15.56 0.44
N LEU A 130 -11.51 -15.77 0.81
CA LEU A 130 -11.89 -16.55 1.99
C LEU A 130 -11.53 -18.03 1.86
N ILE A 131 -11.65 -18.62 0.66
CA ILE A 131 -11.21 -20.00 0.40
C ILE A 131 -9.70 -20.13 0.58
N VAL A 132 -8.92 -19.19 0.03
CA VAL A 132 -7.45 -19.18 0.15
C VAL A 132 -7.01 -19.01 1.61
N ILE A 133 -7.71 -18.18 2.39
CA ILE A 133 -7.50 -18.06 3.84
C ILE A 133 -7.84 -19.37 4.56
N GLY A 134 -8.96 -20.01 4.22
CA GLY A 134 -9.37 -21.27 4.83
C GLY A 134 -8.33 -22.38 4.64
N ILE A 135 -7.79 -22.50 3.43
CA ILE A 135 -6.70 -23.44 3.13
C ILE A 135 -5.44 -23.08 3.94
N SER A 136 -5.09 -21.80 4.03
CA SER A 136 -3.94 -21.34 4.83
C SER A 136 -4.08 -21.71 6.31
N ILE A 137 -5.26 -21.52 6.89
CA ILE A 137 -5.54 -21.89 8.29
C ILE A 137 -5.35 -23.40 8.50
N LEU A 138 -5.84 -24.23 7.58
CA LEU A 138 -5.65 -25.68 7.66
C LEU A 138 -4.18 -26.07 7.59
N VAL A 139 -3.41 -25.49 6.66
CA VAL A 139 -1.97 -25.76 6.53
C VAL A 139 -1.20 -25.34 7.78
N VAL A 140 -1.45 -24.13 8.29
CA VAL A 140 -0.83 -23.65 9.54
C VAL A 140 -1.20 -24.54 10.72
N SER A 141 -2.44 -25.04 10.78
CA SER A 141 -2.87 -25.95 11.84
C SER A 141 -2.10 -27.28 11.81
N PHE A 142 -1.88 -27.85 10.62
CA PHE A 142 -1.05 -29.05 10.47
C PHE A 142 0.41 -28.80 10.87
N LEU A 143 0.98 -27.63 10.51
CA LEU A 143 2.34 -27.26 10.91
C LEU A 143 2.49 -27.09 12.43
N VAL A 144 1.50 -26.50 13.09
CA VAL A 144 1.50 -26.36 14.56
C VAL A 144 1.36 -27.72 15.24
N LEU A 145 0.55 -28.63 14.68
CA LEU A 145 0.43 -30.00 15.18
C LEU A 145 1.75 -30.77 15.01
N ASP A 146 2.41 -30.62 13.88
CA ASP A 146 3.71 -31.24 13.60
C ASP A 146 4.78 -30.73 14.56
N LEU A 147 4.81 -29.41 14.79
CA LEU A 147 5.66 -28.77 15.80
C LEU A 147 5.41 -29.33 17.20
N TYR A 148 4.16 -29.57 17.56
CA TYR A 148 3.79 -30.12 18.87
C TYR A 148 4.25 -31.58 19.04
N ILE A 149 4.15 -32.39 17.98
CA ILE A 149 4.47 -33.82 18.03
C ILE A 149 5.98 -34.07 17.89
N HIS A 150 6.62 -33.46 16.89
CA HIS A 150 8.00 -33.74 16.51
C HIS A 150 9.01 -32.71 17.03
N GLY A 151 8.53 -31.61 17.60
CA GLY A 151 9.37 -30.53 18.12
C GLY A 151 9.80 -29.52 17.05
N LEU A 152 10.51 -28.47 17.49
CA LEU A 152 10.95 -27.38 16.64
C LEU A 152 12.16 -27.78 15.80
N THR A 153 11.98 -27.81 14.48
CA THR A 153 13.09 -27.90 13.52
C THR A 153 13.20 -26.61 12.72
N TYR A 154 14.38 -26.39 12.13
CA TYR A 154 14.64 -25.24 11.26
C TYR A 154 13.69 -25.19 10.05
N GLU A 155 13.39 -26.34 9.45
CA GLU A 155 12.49 -26.45 8.28
C GLU A 155 11.04 -26.10 8.67
N ILE A 156 10.54 -26.70 9.76
CA ILE A 156 9.18 -26.43 10.27
C ILE A 156 9.03 -24.94 10.61
N MET A 157 10.06 -24.30 11.18
CA MET A 157 9.99 -22.88 11.51
C MET A 157 9.90 -22.00 10.26
N GLY A 158 10.66 -22.35 9.20
CA GLY A 158 10.58 -21.67 7.91
C GLY A 158 9.18 -21.76 7.31
N ASP A 159 8.57 -22.94 7.34
CA ASP A 159 7.21 -23.16 6.84
C ASP A 159 6.17 -22.41 7.68
N ILE A 160 6.26 -22.46 9.01
CA ILE A 160 5.36 -21.73 9.90
C ILE A 160 5.40 -20.23 9.60
N ILE A 161 6.60 -19.66 9.42
CA ILE A 161 6.72 -18.24 9.10
C ILE A 161 6.18 -17.95 7.71
N PHE A 162 6.47 -18.79 6.71
CA PHE A 162 5.94 -18.62 5.36
C PHE A 162 4.40 -18.62 5.32
N TYR A 163 3.78 -19.71 5.77
CA TYR A 163 2.33 -19.88 5.71
C TYR A 163 1.61 -19.01 6.73
N GLY A 164 2.16 -18.83 7.94
CA GLY A 164 1.61 -17.97 8.97
C GLY A 164 1.63 -16.50 8.57
N ALA A 165 2.75 -15.99 8.04
CA ALA A 165 2.81 -14.63 7.54
C ALA A 165 1.93 -14.42 6.30
N SER A 166 1.77 -15.44 5.45
CA SER A 166 0.82 -15.42 4.34
C SER A 166 -0.63 -15.35 4.83
N LEU A 167 -1.00 -16.10 5.87
CA LEU A 167 -2.34 -15.98 6.48
C LEU A 167 -2.60 -14.55 6.97
N VAL A 168 -1.66 -13.98 7.74
CA VAL A 168 -1.74 -12.61 8.24
C VAL A 168 -1.84 -11.61 7.09
N LEU A 169 -1.05 -11.81 6.02
CA LEU A 169 -1.06 -10.97 4.83
C LEU A 169 -2.46 -10.87 4.21
N TYR A 170 -3.12 -12.01 3.99
CA TYR A 170 -4.46 -12.02 3.40
C TYR A 170 -5.50 -11.38 4.32
N ILE A 171 -5.43 -11.61 5.63
CA ILE A 171 -6.32 -10.97 6.62
C ILE A 171 -6.17 -9.44 6.56
N VAL A 172 -4.93 -8.96 6.57
CA VAL A 172 -4.64 -7.52 6.51
C VAL A 172 -5.12 -6.92 5.18
N PHE A 173 -4.90 -7.60 4.05
CA PHE A 173 -5.34 -7.08 2.75
C PHE A 173 -6.87 -7.09 2.57
N ILE A 174 -7.62 -8.01 3.20
CA ILE A 174 -9.08 -7.92 3.26
C ILE A 174 -9.52 -6.67 4.04
N HIS A 175 -8.88 -6.39 5.17
CA HIS A 175 -9.15 -5.16 5.92
C HIS A 175 -8.84 -3.91 5.09
N MET A 176 -7.73 -3.91 4.37
CA MET A 176 -7.37 -2.83 3.46
C MET A 176 -8.36 -2.68 2.31
N ALA A 177 -8.84 -3.79 1.72
CA ALA A 177 -9.83 -3.77 0.66
C ALA A 177 -11.12 -3.03 1.09
N ARG A 178 -11.50 -3.14 2.37
CA ARG A 178 -12.64 -2.42 2.94
C ARG A 178 -12.41 -0.92 3.07
N LYS A 179 -11.19 -0.52 3.44
CA LYS A 179 -10.80 0.90 3.57
C LYS A 179 -10.44 1.55 2.23
N TRP A 180 -10.09 0.75 1.22
CA TRP A 180 -9.54 1.19 -0.06
C TRP A 180 -10.39 2.26 -0.79
N PRO A 181 -11.74 2.14 -0.91
CA PRO A 181 -12.54 3.16 -1.57
C PRO A 181 -12.39 4.54 -0.94
N LYS A 182 -12.41 4.61 0.41
CA LYS A 182 -12.28 5.86 1.17
C LYS A 182 -10.89 6.47 1.04
N VAL A 183 -9.85 5.64 1.04
CA VAL A 183 -8.46 6.08 0.86
C VAL A 183 -8.25 6.68 -0.53
N MET A 184 -8.79 6.01 -1.56
CA MET A 184 -8.70 6.50 -2.93
C MET A 184 -9.53 7.77 -3.17
N GLU A 185 -10.66 7.94 -2.50
CA GLU A 185 -11.45 9.18 -2.52
C GLU A 185 -10.65 10.37 -1.97
N LYS A 186 -10.01 10.20 -0.79
CA LYS A 186 -9.11 11.23 -0.22
C LYS A 186 -7.96 11.57 -1.16
N TRP A 187 -7.37 10.56 -1.80
CA TRP A 187 -6.31 10.77 -2.79
C TRP A 187 -6.82 11.61 -3.96
N GLU A 188 -7.97 11.25 -4.53
CA GLU A 188 -8.57 11.97 -5.66
C GLU A 188 -8.82 13.45 -5.32
N LEU A 189 -9.30 13.73 -4.11
CA LEU A 189 -9.47 15.11 -3.63
C LEU A 189 -8.14 15.87 -3.60
N MET A 190 -7.07 15.26 -3.09
CA MET A 190 -5.73 15.85 -3.14
C MET A 190 -5.25 16.08 -4.58
N GLU A 191 -5.49 15.14 -5.51
CA GLU A 191 -5.09 15.33 -6.91
C GLU A 191 -5.77 16.55 -7.55
N ARG A 192 -7.04 16.80 -7.19
CA ARG A 192 -7.79 17.97 -7.66
C ARG A 192 -7.18 19.28 -7.15
N GLU A 193 -6.87 19.37 -5.86
CA GLU A 193 -6.22 20.54 -5.26
C GLU A 193 -4.82 20.81 -5.86
N MET A 194 -4.12 19.74 -6.21
CA MET A 194 -2.78 19.82 -6.81
C MET A 194 -2.77 20.02 -8.33
N LYS A 195 -3.93 20.11 -9.01
CA LYS A 195 -4.01 20.26 -10.48
C LYS A 195 -3.17 21.43 -11.02
N GLN A 196 -3.10 22.53 -10.28
CA GLN A 196 -2.31 23.72 -10.61
C GLN A 196 -0.78 23.50 -10.63
N TYR A 197 -0.29 22.43 -10.00
CA TYR A 197 1.13 22.08 -9.98
C TYR A 197 1.55 21.31 -11.24
N GLY A 198 0.58 20.92 -12.08
CA GLY A 198 0.76 20.08 -13.25
C GLY A 198 0.77 18.59 -12.90
N TYR A 199 0.60 17.71 -13.89
CA TYR A 199 0.61 16.27 -13.67
C TYR A 199 2.03 15.68 -13.73
N PRO A 200 2.34 14.67 -12.91
CA PRO A 200 3.60 13.97 -13.01
C PRO A 200 3.61 13.11 -14.27
N LEU A 201 4.30 13.60 -15.31
CA LEU A 201 4.49 12.90 -16.58
C LEU A 201 5.01 11.47 -16.32
N ASN A 202 4.41 10.51 -17.03
CA ASN A 202 4.82 9.09 -17.07
C ASN A 202 4.64 8.29 -15.77
N THR A 203 3.89 8.76 -14.77
CA THR A 203 3.68 7.98 -13.51
C THR A 203 3.02 6.62 -13.77
N ALA A 204 1.97 6.57 -14.60
CA ALA A 204 1.34 5.32 -14.99
C ALA A 204 2.29 4.38 -15.75
N PHE A 205 3.19 4.93 -16.57
CA PHE A 205 4.19 4.14 -17.29
C PHE A 205 5.26 3.59 -16.34
N LYS A 206 5.75 4.41 -15.39
CA LYS A 206 6.67 3.97 -14.33
C LYS A 206 6.07 2.82 -13.51
N PHE A 207 4.79 2.92 -13.14
CA PHE A 207 4.11 1.86 -12.38
C PHE A 207 3.98 0.57 -13.17
N LYS A 208 3.66 0.66 -14.47
CA LYS A 208 3.65 -0.50 -15.36
C LYS A 208 5.03 -1.16 -15.44
N ILE A 209 6.10 -0.38 -15.61
CA ILE A 209 7.48 -0.90 -15.64
C ILE A 209 7.83 -1.59 -14.33
N LEU A 210 7.62 -0.93 -13.18
CA LEU A 210 7.94 -1.50 -11.87
C LEU A 210 7.18 -2.80 -11.62
N THR A 211 5.89 -2.82 -11.96
CA THR A 211 5.03 -4.01 -11.87
C THR A 211 5.58 -5.13 -12.76
N SER A 212 5.87 -4.84 -14.03
CA SER A 212 6.39 -5.84 -14.97
C SER A 212 7.72 -6.42 -14.51
N ILE A 213 8.66 -5.59 -14.04
CA ILE A 213 9.98 -6.05 -13.58
C ILE A 213 9.83 -6.96 -12.36
N ILE A 214 9.08 -6.53 -11.34
CA ILE A 214 8.93 -7.30 -10.09
C ILE A 214 8.25 -8.64 -10.37
N ILE A 215 7.19 -8.66 -11.19
CA ILE A 215 6.45 -9.90 -11.49
C ILE A 215 7.23 -10.84 -12.41
N LEU A 216 8.00 -10.30 -13.36
CA LEU A 216 8.90 -11.12 -14.18
C LEU A 216 9.95 -11.80 -13.30
N LEU A 217 10.64 -11.04 -12.45
CA LEU A 217 11.67 -11.57 -11.57
C LEU A 217 11.09 -12.56 -10.54
N SER A 218 9.94 -12.26 -9.95
CA SER A 218 9.21 -13.17 -9.05
C SER A 218 8.81 -14.48 -9.74
N SER A 219 8.44 -14.42 -11.02
CA SER A 219 8.12 -15.63 -11.78
C SER A 219 9.36 -16.49 -12.05
N ILE A 220 10.50 -15.86 -12.36
CA ILE A 220 11.79 -16.54 -12.51
C ILE A 220 12.22 -17.17 -11.18
N GLU A 221 12.09 -16.43 -10.07
CA GLU A 221 12.37 -16.89 -8.71
C GLU A 221 11.57 -18.17 -8.40
N HIS A 222 10.26 -18.11 -8.61
CA HIS A 222 9.38 -19.23 -8.32
C HIS A 222 9.66 -20.45 -9.21
N PHE A 223 9.89 -20.24 -10.50
CA PHE A 223 10.25 -21.31 -11.43
C PHE A 223 11.59 -21.97 -11.05
N ALA A 224 12.59 -21.17 -10.70
CA ALA A 224 13.89 -21.67 -10.25
C ALA A 224 13.76 -22.47 -8.95
N SER A 225 12.93 -22.03 -8.01
CA SER A 225 12.63 -22.74 -6.75
C SER A 225 11.98 -24.10 -7.01
N ILE A 226 10.94 -24.17 -7.85
CA ILE A 226 10.30 -25.44 -8.25
C ILE A 226 11.32 -26.36 -8.92
N LEU A 227 12.07 -25.86 -9.90
CA LEU A 227 13.05 -26.66 -10.63
C LEU A 227 14.12 -27.21 -9.69
N THR A 228 14.59 -26.41 -8.75
CA THR A 228 15.56 -26.85 -7.73
C THR A 228 14.96 -27.94 -6.84
N GLY A 229 13.70 -27.81 -6.43
CA GLY A 229 12.98 -28.84 -5.68
C GLY A 229 12.86 -30.16 -6.45
N VAL A 230 12.54 -30.12 -7.74
CA VAL A 230 12.47 -31.32 -8.60
C VAL A 230 13.85 -31.95 -8.76
N LEU A 231 14.89 -31.17 -9.06
CA LEU A 231 16.25 -31.67 -9.24
C LEU A 231 16.83 -32.30 -7.97
N LYS A 232 16.39 -31.87 -6.77
CA LYS A 232 16.76 -32.50 -5.49
C LYS A 232 16.15 -33.89 -5.30
N VAL A 233 14.99 -34.16 -5.90
CA VAL A 233 14.28 -35.44 -5.72
C VAL A 233 14.72 -36.49 -6.75
N ILE A 234 15.12 -36.10 -7.96
CA ILE A 234 15.49 -37.03 -9.04
C ILE A 234 16.53 -38.09 -8.61
N PRO A 235 17.64 -37.74 -7.93
CA PRO A 235 18.64 -38.72 -7.52
C PRO A 235 18.14 -39.74 -6.48
N CYS A 236 16.99 -39.48 -5.87
CA CYS A 236 16.41 -40.28 -4.78
C CYS A 236 15.31 -41.22 -5.24
N LEU A 237 14.94 -41.20 -6.52
CA LEU A 237 13.90 -42.05 -7.07
C LEU A 237 14.44 -43.44 -7.37
N SER A 238 13.65 -44.47 -7.02
CA SER A 238 13.88 -45.83 -7.51
C SER A 238 13.26 -46.02 -8.89
N ASP A 239 13.73 -47.02 -9.66
CA ASP A 239 13.22 -47.31 -11.00
C ASP A 239 11.68 -47.48 -11.00
N GLY A 240 10.99 -46.61 -11.75
CA GLY A 240 9.54 -46.64 -11.93
C GLY A 240 8.71 -45.80 -10.95
N GLU A 241 9.33 -45.06 -10.01
CA GLU A 241 8.62 -44.15 -9.13
C GLU A 241 8.20 -42.84 -9.82
N ASP A 242 6.99 -42.35 -9.48
CA ASP A 242 6.44 -41.12 -10.05
C ASP A 242 7.13 -39.87 -9.44
N ILE A 243 7.84 -39.13 -10.29
CA ILE A 243 8.53 -37.88 -9.96
C ILE A 243 7.56 -36.88 -9.29
N PHE A 244 6.32 -36.79 -9.76
CA PHE A 244 5.34 -35.83 -9.22
C PHE A 244 4.96 -36.21 -7.79
N ARG A 245 4.70 -37.49 -7.53
CA ARG A 245 4.39 -37.99 -6.19
C ARG A 245 5.53 -37.69 -5.21
N ALA A 246 6.76 -38.02 -5.59
CA ALA A 246 7.92 -37.79 -4.72
C ALA A 246 8.18 -36.30 -4.47
N PHE A 247 8.02 -35.45 -5.49
CA PHE A 247 8.09 -34.00 -5.35
C PHE A 247 7.06 -33.47 -4.35
N PHE A 248 5.78 -33.82 -4.50
CA PHE A 248 4.72 -33.37 -3.58
C PHE A 248 4.90 -33.86 -2.15
N LEU A 249 5.28 -35.13 -1.97
CA LEU A 249 5.56 -35.70 -0.66
C LEU A 249 6.75 -35.01 0.03
N THR A 250 7.73 -34.54 -0.74
CA THR A 250 8.89 -33.82 -0.21
C THR A 250 8.55 -32.37 0.10
N SER A 251 7.90 -31.66 -0.84
CA SER A 251 7.56 -30.23 -0.68
C SER A 251 6.50 -29.96 0.37
N PHE A 252 5.58 -30.90 0.61
CA PHE A 252 4.49 -30.76 1.58
C PHE A 252 4.51 -31.90 2.60
N LYS A 253 5.71 -32.27 3.05
CA LYS A 253 5.96 -33.39 3.96
C LYS A 253 5.02 -33.39 5.16
N THR A 254 4.92 -32.26 5.86
CA THR A 254 4.06 -32.14 7.04
C THR A 254 2.59 -32.44 6.74
N ILE A 255 2.05 -31.96 5.62
CA ILE A 255 0.64 -32.21 5.25
C ILE A 255 0.43 -33.71 4.96
N PHE A 256 1.33 -34.32 4.20
CA PHE A 256 1.21 -35.72 3.80
C PHE A 256 1.62 -36.73 4.88
N THR A 257 2.21 -36.27 5.99
CA THR A 257 2.37 -37.09 7.21
C THR A 257 1.02 -37.36 7.87
N PHE A 258 0.07 -36.41 7.82
CA PHE A 258 -1.25 -36.56 8.45
C PHE A 258 -2.36 -36.98 7.49
N ILE A 259 -2.21 -36.70 6.20
CA ILE A 259 -3.20 -37.00 5.16
C ILE A 259 -2.57 -37.89 4.09
N ASN A 260 -3.27 -38.94 3.68
CA ASN A 260 -2.83 -39.78 2.57
C ASN A 260 -2.66 -38.96 1.28
N TYR A 261 -1.57 -39.22 0.57
CA TYR A 261 -1.32 -38.58 -0.72
C TYR A 261 -2.47 -38.80 -1.70
N SER A 262 -2.98 -37.70 -2.24
CA SER A 262 -3.93 -37.70 -3.34
C SER A 262 -3.77 -36.43 -4.16
N LEU A 263 -3.93 -36.55 -5.48
CA LEU A 263 -3.85 -35.40 -6.38
C LEU A 263 -4.92 -34.34 -6.08
N VAL A 264 -6.07 -34.77 -5.55
CA VAL A 264 -7.18 -33.89 -5.13
C VAL A 264 -6.77 -32.93 -4.01
N VAL A 265 -5.84 -33.33 -3.14
CA VAL A 265 -5.29 -32.46 -2.08
C VAL A 265 -4.02 -31.75 -2.55
N ALA A 266 -3.13 -32.46 -3.26
CA ALA A 266 -1.84 -31.93 -3.70
C ALA A 266 -1.99 -30.70 -4.63
N ILE A 267 -2.91 -30.77 -5.59
CA ILE A 267 -3.09 -29.70 -6.59
C ILE A 267 -3.58 -28.40 -5.94
N PRO A 268 -4.67 -28.39 -5.13
CA PRO A 268 -5.11 -27.16 -4.45
C PRO A 268 -4.08 -26.57 -3.49
N VAL A 269 -3.37 -27.41 -2.73
CA VAL A 269 -2.31 -26.96 -1.81
C VAL A 269 -1.19 -26.29 -2.60
N LYS A 270 -0.73 -26.90 -3.69
CA LYS A 270 0.32 -26.31 -4.53
C LYS A 270 -0.13 -25.04 -5.23
N PHE A 271 -1.40 -25.00 -5.66
CA PHE A 271 -1.97 -23.78 -6.22
C PHE A 271 -1.96 -22.63 -5.19
N CYS A 272 -2.35 -22.90 -3.95
CA CYS A 272 -2.32 -21.90 -2.88
C CYS A 272 -0.88 -21.48 -2.52
N ASP A 273 0.06 -22.41 -2.47
CA ASP A 273 1.50 -22.12 -2.30
C ASP A 273 2.02 -21.13 -3.35
N ILE A 274 1.66 -21.33 -4.63
CA ILE A 274 1.96 -20.38 -5.71
C ILE A 274 1.32 -19.02 -5.42
N LEU A 275 0.05 -18.98 -5.03
CA LEU A 275 -0.64 -17.73 -4.69
C LEU A 275 0.01 -16.99 -3.53
N TYR A 276 0.48 -17.69 -2.49
CA TYR A 276 1.18 -17.10 -1.35
C TYR A 276 2.52 -16.48 -1.76
N ALA A 277 3.30 -17.18 -2.59
CA ALA A 277 4.56 -16.67 -3.13
C ALA A 277 4.35 -15.37 -3.95
N TYR A 278 3.33 -15.33 -4.80
CA TYR A 278 2.98 -14.09 -5.53
C TYR A 278 2.40 -13.01 -4.63
N ALA A 279 1.58 -13.36 -3.63
CA ALA A 279 1.00 -12.40 -2.70
C ALA A 279 2.08 -11.65 -1.91
N TRP A 280 3.15 -12.33 -1.47
CA TRP A 280 4.30 -11.70 -0.83
C TRP A 280 4.97 -10.68 -1.75
N ASN A 281 5.19 -11.02 -3.02
CA ASN A 281 5.75 -10.10 -4.00
C ASN A 281 4.84 -8.90 -4.31
N ILE A 282 3.52 -9.14 -4.37
CA ILE A 282 2.51 -8.10 -4.60
C ILE A 282 2.42 -7.15 -3.40
N MET A 283 2.58 -7.65 -2.16
CA MET A 283 2.64 -6.81 -0.97
C MET A 283 3.72 -5.75 -1.10
N ASP A 284 4.95 -6.18 -1.39
CA ASP A 284 6.11 -5.28 -1.54
C ASP A 284 5.91 -4.30 -2.70
N LEU A 285 5.42 -4.79 -3.84
CA LEU A 285 5.08 -3.95 -4.99
C LEU A 285 4.03 -2.89 -4.62
N PHE A 286 3.01 -3.26 -3.85
CA PHE A 286 1.94 -2.35 -3.44
C PHE A 286 2.48 -1.19 -2.59
N ILE A 287 3.36 -1.49 -1.62
CA ILE A 287 4.06 -0.47 -0.82
C ILE A 287 4.90 0.43 -1.73
N ILE A 288 5.71 -0.15 -2.62
CA ILE A 288 6.58 0.60 -3.55
C ILE A 288 5.78 1.58 -4.39
N ILE A 289 4.66 1.14 -4.97
CA ILE A 289 3.85 1.96 -5.87
C ILE A 289 3.20 3.12 -5.14
N LEU A 290 2.64 2.89 -3.95
CA LEU A 290 2.01 3.94 -3.16
C LEU A 290 3.03 4.95 -2.63
N ALA A 291 4.19 4.47 -2.16
CA ALA A 291 5.27 5.33 -1.73
C ALA A 291 5.83 6.17 -2.89
N CYS A 292 5.99 5.57 -4.07
CA CYS A 292 6.40 6.25 -5.29
C CYS A 292 5.39 7.32 -5.70
N ALA A 293 4.09 7.01 -5.67
CA ALA A 293 3.02 7.95 -5.98
C ALA A 293 3.09 9.20 -5.09
N LEU A 294 3.22 9.00 -3.78
CA LEU A 294 3.26 10.08 -2.80
C LEU A 294 4.55 10.90 -2.93
N THR A 295 5.68 10.24 -3.15
CA THR A 295 6.97 10.87 -3.45
C THR A 295 6.88 11.77 -4.68
N GLU A 296 6.21 11.35 -5.76
CA GLU A 296 6.05 12.18 -6.96
C GLU A 296 5.15 13.41 -6.72
N LYS A 297 4.22 13.36 -5.75
CA LYS A 297 3.43 14.54 -5.35
C LYS A 297 4.28 15.55 -4.58
N PHE A 298 5.11 15.11 -3.64
CA PHE A 298 6.10 16.00 -3.01
C PHE A 298 7.08 16.59 -4.04
N LYS A 299 7.55 15.80 -5.02
CA LYS A 299 8.39 16.32 -6.12
C LYS A 299 7.69 17.40 -6.94
N GLN A 300 6.39 17.29 -7.20
CA GLN A 300 5.63 18.35 -7.89
C GLN A 300 5.63 19.66 -7.09
N LEU A 301 5.35 19.58 -5.79
CA LEU A 301 5.44 20.74 -4.89
C LEU A 301 6.86 21.34 -4.91
N ASN A 302 7.88 20.49 -4.75
CA ASN A 302 9.29 20.89 -4.72
C ASN A 302 9.76 21.56 -6.01
N ARG A 303 9.37 21.06 -7.19
CA ARG A 303 9.72 21.67 -8.48
C ARG A 303 9.16 23.09 -8.60
N LYS A 304 7.91 23.30 -8.19
CA LYS A 304 7.29 24.63 -8.20
C LYS A 304 7.93 25.56 -7.18
N LEU A 305 8.19 25.07 -5.97
CA LEU A 305 8.86 25.85 -4.93
C LEU A 305 10.30 26.24 -5.34
N ALA A 306 11.04 25.32 -5.96
CA ALA A 306 12.39 25.61 -6.47
C ALA A 306 12.39 26.73 -7.54
N SER A 307 11.36 26.81 -8.37
CA SER A 307 11.24 27.85 -9.41
C SER A 307 11.06 29.28 -8.87
N VAL A 308 10.72 29.40 -7.58
CA VAL A 308 10.53 30.69 -6.89
C VAL A 308 11.61 31.01 -5.86
N ARG A 309 12.66 30.18 -5.79
CA ARG A 309 13.78 30.39 -4.88
C ARG A 309 14.42 31.77 -5.09
N GLY A 310 14.63 32.51 -4.01
CA GLY A 310 15.24 33.84 -4.03
C GLY A 310 14.36 34.96 -4.60
N LYS A 311 13.09 34.68 -4.95
CA LYS A 311 12.16 35.70 -5.46
C LYS A 311 11.38 36.35 -4.32
N VAL A 312 11.13 37.65 -4.46
CA VAL A 312 10.24 38.44 -3.61
C VAL A 312 8.80 38.09 -3.97
N LEU A 313 8.05 37.53 -3.02
CA LEU A 313 6.70 37.03 -3.23
C LEU A 313 5.77 37.39 -2.06
N PRO A 314 4.48 37.65 -2.33
CA PRO A 314 3.53 38.04 -1.29
C PRO A 314 3.25 36.91 -0.31
N SER A 315 2.89 37.26 0.93
CA SER A 315 2.57 36.28 1.99
C SER A 315 1.46 35.29 1.61
N MET A 316 0.51 35.69 0.76
CA MET A 316 -0.56 34.82 0.26
C MET A 316 -0.01 33.65 -0.56
N TYR A 317 1.11 33.86 -1.26
CA TYR A 317 1.77 32.80 -2.03
C TYR A 317 2.34 31.74 -1.09
N TRP A 318 3.09 32.15 -0.06
CA TRP A 318 3.66 31.23 0.93
C TRP A 318 2.59 30.47 1.72
N ARG A 319 1.50 31.15 2.07
CA ARG A 319 0.33 30.52 2.68
C ARG A 319 -0.21 29.38 1.82
N LYS A 320 -0.42 29.61 0.53
CA LYS A 320 -0.92 28.62 -0.41
C LYS A 320 -0.02 27.39 -0.52
N TYR A 321 1.31 27.59 -0.58
CA TYR A 321 2.25 26.46 -0.60
C TYR A 321 2.27 25.67 0.70
N ARG A 322 2.14 26.35 1.85
CA ARG A 322 2.00 25.67 3.14
C ARG A 322 0.68 24.88 3.20
N GLU A 323 -0.44 25.43 2.74
CA GLU A 323 -1.72 24.71 2.68
C GLU A 323 -1.62 23.45 1.81
N THR A 324 -0.98 23.52 0.64
CA THR A 324 -0.70 22.34 -0.19
C THR A 324 0.20 21.32 0.53
N TYR A 325 1.23 21.79 1.24
CA TYR A 325 2.07 20.92 2.06
C TYR A 325 1.27 20.22 3.16
N ASN A 326 0.34 20.93 3.82
CA ASN A 326 -0.53 20.35 4.85
C ASN A 326 -1.45 19.26 4.29
N ILE A 327 -1.97 19.46 3.08
CA ILE A 327 -2.77 18.43 2.38
C ILE A 327 -1.92 17.18 2.15
N LEU A 328 -0.68 17.34 1.69
CA LEU A 328 0.25 16.21 1.49
C LEU A 328 0.66 15.55 2.81
N ALA A 329 0.92 16.33 3.85
CA ALA A 329 1.25 15.83 5.19
C ALA A 329 0.09 15.00 5.77
N SER A 330 -1.13 15.54 5.74
CA SER A 330 -2.34 14.85 6.19
C SER A 330 -2.57 13.55 5.40
N LEU A 331 -2.40 13.58 4.08
CA LEU A 331 -2.54 12.38 3.25
C LEU A 331 -1.45 11.36 3.57
N THR A 332 -0.23 11.81 3.86
CA THR A 332 0.89 10.93 4.25
C THR A 332 0.55 10.18 5.54
N HIS A 333 0.00 10.86 6.55
CA HIS A 333 -0.45 10.22 7.79
C HIS A 333 -1.61 9.24 7.57
N ASP A 334 -2.58 9.60 6.73
CA ASP A 334 -3.68 8.70 6.38
C ASP A 334 -3.17 7.41 5.70
N PHE A 335 -2.17 7.53 4.83
CA PHE A 335 -1.54 6.38 4.17
C PHE A 335 -0.62 5.60 5.10
N ASP A 336 0.05 6.27 6.03
CA ASP A 336 0.85 5.61 7.06
C ASP A 336 -0.04 4.71 7.92
N GLU A 337 -1.14 5.22 8.48
CA GLU A 337 -2.08 4.40 9.26
C GLU A 337 -2.65 3.22 8.45
N PHE A 338 -2.94 3.46 7.17
CA PHE A 338 -3.47 2.45 6.26
C PHE A 338 -2.45 1.35 5.91
N LEU A 339 -1.19 1.71 5.69
CA LEU A 339 -0.12 0.79 5.26
C LEU A 339 0.70 0.21 6.41
N SER A 340 0.61 0.78 7.61
CA SER A 340 1.46 0.45 8.75
C SER A 340 1.56 -1.06 9.03
N PRO A 341 0.44 -1.82 9.10
CA PRO A 341 0.48 -3.25 9.35
C PRO A 341 1.16 -4.04 8.22
N VAL A 342 0.99 -3.58 6.98
CA VAL A 342 1.58 -4.21 5.80
C VAL A 342 3.07 -3.94 5.71
N ILE A 343 3.51 -2.73 6.08
CA ILE A 343 4.93 -2.39 6.14
C ILE A 343 5.63 -3.22 7.22
N LEU A 344 5.02 -3.35 8.40
CA LEU A 344 5.56 -4.22 9.45
C LEU A 344 5.70 -5.67 8.96
N LEU A 345 4.66 -6.20 8.33
CA LEU A 345 4.66 -7.57 7.80
C LEU A 345 5.71 -7.75 6.68
N SER A 346 5.83 -6.78 5.77
CA SER A 346 6.83 -6.77 4.70
C SER A 346 8.25 -6.81 5.24
N PHE A 347 8.61 -5.92 6.16
CA PHE A 347 9.95 -5.92 6.74
C PHE A 347 10.22 -7.18 7.56
N GLY A 348 9.27 -7.63 8.38
CA GLY A 348 9.43 -8.86 9.17
C GLY A 348 9.65 -10.10 8.29
N HIS A 349 8.82 -10.27 7.26
CA HIS A 349 8.90 -11.39 6.34
C HIS A 349 10.20 -11.33 5.53
N ASN A 350 10.54 -10.18 4.93
CA ASN A 350 11.75 -10.03 4.13
C ASN A 350 13.02 -10.25 4.97
N LEU A 351 13.12 -9.69 6.17
CA LEU A 351 14.28 -9.87 7.03
C LEU A 351 14.46 -11.32 7.47
N TYR A 352 13.37 -12.00 7.83
CA TYR A 352 13.45 -13.42 8.18
C TYR A 352 14.03 -14.25 7.05
N PHE A 353 13.51 -14.12 5.83
CA PHE A 353 13.98 -14.91 4.69
C PHE A 353 15.38 -14.50 4.22
N ILE A 354 15.80 -13.24 4.38
CA ILE A 354 17.19 -12.84 4.16
C ILE A 354 18.11 -13.59 5.12
N CYS A 355 17.81 -13.57 6.43
CA CYS A 355 18.59 -14.29 7.43
C CYS A 355 18.56 -15.81 7.22
N LEU A 356 17.43 -16.36 6.77
CA LEU A 356 17.25 -17.76 6.43
C LEU A 356 18.17 -18.17 5.27
N GLN A 357 18.19 -17.35 4.21
CA GLN A 357 19.00 -17.59 3.02
C GLN A 357 20.49 -17.47 3.33
N LEU A 358 20.90 -16.50 4.17
CA LEU A 358 22.28 -16.39 4.68
C LEU A 358 22.70 -17.62 5.51
N LEU A 359 21.80 -18.17 6.32
CA LEU A 359 22.11 -19.42 7.03
C LEU A 359 22.25 -20.59 6.06
N ASN A 360 21.37 -20.66 5.04
CA ASN A 360 21.46 -21.70 4.02
C ASN A 360 22.71 -21.58 3.12
N SER A 361 23.33 -20.41 3.00
CA SER A 361 24.59 -20.25 2.24
C SER A 361 25.79 -20.92 2.89
N LEU A 362 25.71 -21.25 4.19
CA LEU A 362 26.76 -22.00 4.88
C LEU A 362 26.75 -23.50 4.52
N LYS A 363 25.62 -24.02 4.02
CA LYS A 363 25.54 -25.42 3.61
C LYS A 363 26.37 -25.63 2.34
N PRO A 364 27.14 -26.73 2.24
CA PRO A 364 27.91 -27.00 1.03
C PRO A 364 26.97 -27.14 -0.16
N MET A 365 27.20 -26.34 -1.20
CA MET A 365 26.46 -26.42 -2.45
C MET A 365 27.12 -27.46 -3.34
N HIS A 366 26.37 -28.48 -3.75
CA HIS A 366 26.93 -29.63 -4.47
C HIS A 366 26.98 -29.46 -5.99
N SER A 367 26.23 -28.48 -6.53
CA SER A 367 26.13 -28.23 -7.97
C SER A 367 26.24 -26.75 -8.30
N SER A 368 26.87 -26.42 -9.43
CA SER A 368 26.92 -25.06 -9.97
C SER A 368 25.51 -24.47 -10.19
N TRP A 369 24.51 -25.31 -10.51
CA TRP A 369 23.12 -24.87 -10.64
C TRP A 369 22.54 -24.36 -9.33
N GLU A 370 22.79 -25.07 -8.23
CA GLU A 370 22.32 -24.70 -6.89
C GLU A 370 22.92 -23.37 -6.45
N ALA A 371 24.21 -23.15 -6.74
CA ALA A 371 24.89 -21.89 -6.45
C ALA A 371 24.32 -20.70 -7.26
N VAL A 372 24.08 -20.88 -8.56
CA VAL A 372 23.51 -19.82 -9.41
C VAL A 372 22.08 -19.49 -8.98
N CYS A 373 21.25 -20.49 -8.70
CA CYS A 373 19.90 -20.28 -8.19
C CYS A 373 19.92 -19.57 -6.85
N PHE A 374 20.75 -20.04 -5.91
CA PHE A 374 20.91 -19.40 -4.61
C PHE A 374 21.27 -17.92 -4.75
N ALA A 375 22.27 -17.60 -5.58
CA ALA A 375 22.72 -16.23 -5.80
C ALA A 375 21.61 -15.35 -6.38
N PHE A 376 20.85 -15.87 -7.35
CA PHE A 376 19.71 -15.16 -7.94
C PHE A 376 18.60 -14.89 -6.91
N LEU A 377 18.15 -15.93 -6.19
CA LEU A 377 17.09 -15.83 -5.18
C LEU A 377 17.47 -14.82 -4.09
N PHE A 378 18.69 -14.93 -3.57
CA PHE A 378 19.20 -14.03 -2.54
C PHE A 378 19.29 -12.58 -3.03
N THR A 379 19.90 -12.37 -4.20
CA THR A 379 20.04 -11.02 -4.78
C THR A 379 18.69 -10.39 -5.07
N TYR A 380 17.73 -11.18 -5.57
CA TYR A 380 16.38 -10.70 -5.82
C TYR A 380 15.68 -10.28 -4.53
N LEU A 381 15.71 -11.11 -3.49
CA LEU A 381 15.09 -10.83 -2.21
C LEU A 381 15.68 -9.58 -1.54
N VAL A 382 17.01 -9.47 -1.50
CA VAL A 382 17.70 -8.29 -0.97
C VAL A 382 17.39 -7.06 -1.81
N GLY A 383 17.45 -7.18 -3.14
CA GLY A 383 17.15 -6.09 -4.06
C GLY A 383 15.72 -5.57 -3.92
N ARG A 384 14.73 -6.46 -3.77
CA ARG A 384 13.32 -6.13 -3.54
C ARG A 384 13.14 -5.41 -2.20
N THR A 385 13.76 -5.92 -1.13
CA THR A 385 13.72 -5.31 0.21
C THR A 385 14.34 -3.91 0.24
N CYS A 386 15.48 -3.74 -0.45
CA CYS A 386 16.10 -2.44 -0.66
C CYS A 386 15.19 -1.50 -1.45
N ALA A 387 14.53 -1.99 -2.51
CA ALA A 387 13.60 -1.17 -3.27
C ALA A 387 12.43 -0.68 -2.40
N VAL A 388 11.78 -1.55 -1.62
CA VAL A 388 10.73 -1.15 -0.67
C VAL A 388 11.24 -0.04 0.26
N SER A 389 12.41 -0.27 0.87
CA SER A 389 13.02 0.67 1.82
C SER A 389 13.32 2.04 1.18
N LEU A 390 13.92 2.05 -0.02
CA LEU A 390 14.30 3.28 -0.72
C LEU A 390 13.10 4.09 -1.19
N TYR A 391 12.06 3.44 -1.71
CA TYR A 391 10.85 4.14 -2.15
C TYR A 391 10.10 4.75 -0.97
N VAL A 392 10.00 4.04 0.15
CA VAL A 392 9.37 4.57 1.36
C VAL A 392 10.21 5.70 1.96
N ALA A 393 11.53 5.54 2.10
CA ALA A 393 12.41 6.58 2.62
C ALA A 393 12.42 7.86 1.76
N SER A 394 12.18 7.74 0.45
CA SER A 394 12.11 8.89 -0.46
C SER A 394 10.97 9.87 -0.12
N ILE A 395 9.90 9.41 0.54
CA ILE A 395 8.82 10.29 1.01
C ILE A 395 9.37 11.30 2.01
N ASN A 396 10.10 10.80 3.01
CA ASN A 396 10.71 11.63 4.04
C ASN A 396 11.72 12.61 3.45
N ASP A 397 12.60 12.13 2.57
CA ASP A 397 13.58 12.98 1.89
C ASP A 397 12.93 14.13 1.12
N GLU A 398 11.93 13.83 0.28
CA GLU A 398 11.25 14.83 -0.54
C GLU A 398 10.41 15.79 0.31
N SER A 399 9.85 15.32 1.43
CA SER A 399 9.07 16.16 2.35
C SER A 399 9.90 17.25 3.02
N LYS A 400 11.22 17.04 3.17
CA LYS A 400 12.16 17.98 3.83
C LYS A 400 12.81 18.97 2.87
N LYS A 401 12.79 18.72 1.55
CA LYS A 401 13.39 19.63 0.55
C LYS A 401 12.86 21.07 0.53
N PRO A 402 11.59 21.36 0.87
CA PRO A 402 11.11 22.74 0.96
C PRO A 402 11.96 23.63 1.87
N LYS A 403 12.58 23.05 2.91
CA LYS A 403 13.42 23.75 3.89
C LYS A 403 14.52 24.60 3.24
N ALA A 404 15.21 24.06 2.23
CA ALA A 404 16.29 24.77 1.54
C ALA A 404 15.79 26.01 0.78
N VAL A 405 14.58 25.94 0.21
CA VAL A 405 13.97 27.09 -0.46
C VAL A 405 13.50 28.13 0.54
N LEU A 406 12.91 27.70 1.65
CA LEU A 406 12.40 28.58 2.71
C LEU A 406 13.53 29.37 3.40
N PHE A 407 14.73 28.79 3.54
CA PHE A 407 15.91 29.53 4.00
C PHE A 407 16.47 30.52 2.97
N SER A 408 16.11 30.37 1.69
CA SER A 408 16.55 31.26 0.61
C SER A 408 15.55 32.40 0.34
N VAL A 409 14.56 32.61 1.22
CA VAL A 409 13.57 33.69 1.07
C VAL A 409 14.19 35.02 1.48
N PRO A 410 14.12 36.07 0.63
CA PRO A 410 14.64 37.39 0.97
C PRO A 410 13.99 37.98 2.22
N ALA A 411 14.74 38.78 2.98
CA ALA A 411 14.28 39.37 4.25
C ALA A 411 13.02 40.24 4.07
N GLU A 412 12.86 40.88 2.91
CA GLU A 412 11.72 41.75 2.59
C GLU A 412 10.39 40.99 2.53
N CYS A 413 10.43 39.67 2.27
CA CYS A 413 9.24 38.81 2.18
C CYS A 413 9.18 37.76 3.28
N TYR A 414 10.10 37.78 4.23
CA TYR A 414 10.13 36.83 5.33
C TYR A 414 9.02 37.17 6.34
N GLY A 415 7.85 36.57 6.12
CA GLY A 415 6.67 36.75 6.97
C GLY A 415 6.35 35.54 7.86
N VAL A 416 5.33 35.70 8.69
CA VAL A 416 4.81 34.66 9.60
C VAL A 416 4.49 33.35 8.86
N GLU A 417 4.01 33.44 7.62
CA GLU A 417 3.66 32.26 6.83
C GLU A 417 4.90 31.43 6.42
N VAL A 418 6.02 32.08 6.10
CA VAL A 418 7.30 31.43 5.81
C VAL A 418 7.85 30.77 7.07
N GLN A 419 7.82 31.49 8.19
CA GLN A 419 8.27 30.95 9.49
C GLN A 419 7.46 29.72 9.92
N ARG A 420 6.12 29.77 9.81
CA ARG A 420 5.24 28.63 10.09
C ARG A 420 5.55 27.45 9.19
N PHE A 421 5.71 27.70 7.88
CA PHE A 421 6.01 26.64 6.92
C PHE A 421 7.38 26.01 7.22
N LEU A 422 8.39 26.82 7.53
CA LEU A 422 9.73 26.34 7.89
C LEU A 422 9.71 25.51 9.18
N THR A 423 8.96 25.96 10.19
CA THR A 423 8.78 25.26 11.47
C THR A 423 8.16 23.90 11.22
N GLN A 424 7.09 23.85 10.44
CA GLN A 424 6.39 22.61 10.12
C GLN A 424 7.27 21.63 9.35
N VAL A 425 7.90 22.06 8.25
CA VAL A 425 8.81 21.20 7.47
C VAL A 425 9.98 20.71 8.33
N SER A 426 10.43 21.51 9.30
CA SER A 426 11.52 21.11 10.20
C SER A 426 11.07 20.10 11.25
N ALA A 427 9.94 20.32 11.89
CA ALA A 427 9.44 19.52 13.01
C ALA A 427 8.75 18.22 12.58
N ASP A 428 8.04 18.22 11.46
CA ASP A 428 7.14 17.14 11.07
C ASP A 428 7.89 15.99 10.38
N GLU A 429 7.85 14.78 10.93
CA GLU A 429 8.52 13.61 10.36
C GLU A 429 7.58 12.79 9.48
N LEU A 430 7.41 13.25 8.25
CA LEU A 430 6.56 12.58 7.27
C LEU A 430 7.28 11.33 6.72
N SER A 431 6.94 10.17 7.26
CA SER A 431 7.45 8.87 6.83
C SER A 431 6.37 7.81 7.01
N PHE A 432 6.53 6.65 6.36
CA PHE A 432 5.73 5.49 6.73
C PHE A 432 6.43 4.69 7.82
N THR A 433 5.62 4.08 8.67
CA THR A 433 6.02 3.36 9.87
C THR A 433 5.55 1.91 9.80
N GLY A 434 6.25 1.03 10.51
CA GLY A 434 5.78 -0.34 10.78
C GLY A 434 5.06 -0.38 12.13
N CYS A 435 3.75 -0.11 12.15
CA CYS A 435 2.92 0.00 13.36
C CYS A 435 3.51 0.91 14.45
N ASN A 436 4.13 2.03 14.07
CA ASN A 436 4.89 2.92 14.97
C ASN A 436 6.08 2.27 15.71
N PHE A 437 6.47 1.03 15.40
CA PHE A 437 7.68 0.42 15.97
C PHE A 437 8.96 1.00 15.37
N PHE A 438 8.93 1.36 14.10
CA PHE A 438 10.04 1.99 13.39
C PHE A 438 9.52 2.87 12.26
N SER A 439 10.26 3.94 11.97
CA SER A 439 10.04 4.81 10.81
C SER A 439 11.00 4.43 9.69
N VAL A 440 10.47 4.21 8.48
CA VAL A 440 11.29 3.77 7.35
C VAL A 440 11.98 4.99 6.72
N THR A 441 13.21 5.22 7.16
CA THR A 441 14.10 6.28 6.66
C THR A 441 15.39 5.69 6.07
N ARG A 442 16.20 6.50 5.38
CA ARG A 442 17.52 6.06 4.90
C ARG A 442 18.42 5.57 6.04
N THR A 443 18.35 6.23 7.19
CA THR A 443 19.11 5.85 8.38
C THR A 443 18.68 4.48 8.89
N PHE A 444 17.37 4.22 8.99
CA PHE A 444 16.87 2.91 9.38
C PHE A 444 17.34 1.80 8.43
N MET A 445 17.27 2.04 7.12
CA MET A 445 17.76 1.08 6.12
C MET A 445 19.25 0.75 6.29
N LEU A 446 20.10 1.75 6.56
CA LEU A 446 21.52 1.54 6.82
C LEU A 446 21.76 0.74 8.11
N THR A 447 21.00 1.00 9.17
CA THR A 447 21.07 0.24 10.43
C THR A 447 20.70 -1.23 10.22
N VAL A 448 19.61 -1.49 9.47
CA VAL A 448 19.17 -2.86 9.15
C VAL A 448 20.23 -3.60 8.32
N ALA A 449 20.78 -2.95 7.29
CA ALA A 449 21.86 -3.53 6.48
C ALA A 449 23.10 -3.87 7.32
N GLY A 450 23.53 -2.95 8.19
CA GLY A 450 24.66 -3.21 9.10
C GLY A 450 24.39 -4.35 10.08
N THR A 451 23.15 -4.50 10.53
CA THR A 451 22.73 -5.61 11.41
C THR A 451 22.76 -6.95 10.68
N ILE A 452 22.32 -7.01 9.42
CA ILE A 452 22.38 -8.22 8.58
C ILE A 452 23.84 -8.65 8.36
N VAL A 453 24.73 -7.70 8.04
CA VAL A 453 26.17 -7.98 7.88
C VAL A 453 26.78 -8.48 9.20
N THR A 454 26.41 -7.86 10.33
CA THR A 454 26.88 -8.30 11.65
C THR A 454 26.42 -9.72 11.96
N TYR A 455 25.14 -10.04 11.68
CA TYR A 455 24.60 -11.39 11.80
C TYR A 455 25.39 -12.39 10.95
N GLU A 456 25.69 -12.06 9.69
CA GLU A 456 26.48 -12.92 8.80
C GLU A 456 27.89 -13.17 9.33
N ILE A 457 28.59 -12.13 9.81
CA ILE A 457 29.94 -12.27 10.39
C ILE A 457 29.91 -13.21 11.60
N VAL A 458 28.95 -13.02 12.50
CA VAL A 458 28.79 -13.87 13.69
C VAL A 458 28.49 -15.32 13.30
N LEU A 459 27.61 -15.51 12.32
CA LEU A 459 27.22 -16.81 11.81
C LEU A 459 28.41 -17.57 11.21
N ILE A 460 29.25 -16.90 10.41
CA ILE A 460 30.50 -17.47 9.87
C ILE A 460 31.48 -17.83 11.00
N GLN A 461 31.64 -16.97 12.00
CA GLN A 461 32.51 -17.24 13.15
C GLN A 461 32.08 -18.51 13.90
N PHE A 462 30.80 -18.64 14.23
CA PHE A 462 30.28 -19.84 14.90
C PHE A 462 30.40 -21.11 14.04
N ASN A 463 30.15 -20.99 12.73
CA ASN A 463 30.29 -22.12 11.81
C ASN A 463 31.75 -22.60 11.71
N ASN A 464 32.71 -21.68 11.66
CA ASN A 464 34.14 -22.04 11.62
C ASN A 464 34.61 -22.69 12.93
N VAL A 465 34.05 -22.28 14.07
CA VAL A 465 34.33 -22.91 15.38
C VAL A 465 33.72 -24.33 15.44
N ALA A 466 32.51 -24.53 14.92
CA ALA A 466 31.86 -25.84 14.87
C ALA A 466 32.52 -26.80 13.86
N GLY A 467 32.99 -26.28 12.71
CA GLY A 467 33.68 -27.04 11.67
C GLY A 467 35.02 -27.63 12.12
N GLY A 468 35.62 -27.10 13.20
CA GLY A 468 36.83 -27.68 13.81
C GLY A 468 36.62 -29.02 14.55
N ALA A 469 35.37 -29.49 14.69
CA ALA A 469 35.04 -30.70 15.46
C ALA A 469 34.39 -31.84 14.64
N ALA A 470 34.08 -31.64 13.36
CA ALA A 470 33.29 -32.60 12.58
C ALA A 470 33.83 -32.79 11.15
N ASP A 471 35.07 -33.27 11.03
CA ASP A 471 35.58 -33.84 9.79
C ASP A 471 35.62 -35.37 9.89
N GLN A 472 35.18 -36.02 8.80
CA GLN A 472 35.20 -37.46 8.51
C GLN A 472 34.03 -38.30 9.06
N ASN A 473 32.92 -38.41 8.29
CA ASN A 473 32.27 -39.72 7.94
C ASN A 473 30.84 -39.67 7.33
N ASN A 474 30.18 -38.52 7.17
CA ASN A 474 28.75 -38.51 6.78
C ASN A 474 28.42 -37.97 5.37
N THR A 475 29.28 -38.20 4.36
CA THR A 475 29.15 -37.51 3.07
C THR A 475 28.26 -38.14 2.00
N LEU A 476 27.45 -39.17 2.27
CA LEU A 476 26.53 -39.68 1.22
C LEU A 476 25.18 -40.25 1.69
N ILE A 477 24.87 -40.28 2.98
CA ILE A 477 23.74 -41.10 3.51
C ILE A 477 22.45 -40.30 3.77
N ASN A 478 22.47 -38.96 3.76
CA ASN A 478 21.30 -38.14 4.13
C ASN A 478 20.63 -37.35 3.00
N LEU A 479 20.91 -37.65 1.72
CA LEU A 479 20.33 -36.87 0.62
C LEU A 479 18.87 -37.23 0.29
N CYS A 480 18.41 -38.43 0.69
CA CYS A 480 17.11 -38.95 0.26
C CYS A 480 16.16 -39.19 1.43
N PRO A 481 14.99 -38.52 1.46
CA PRO A 481 13.96 -38.84 2.45
C PRO A 481 13.46 -40.27 2.24
N LYS A 482 13.38 -41.06 3.32
CA LYS A 482 12.77 -42.40 3.28
C LYS A 482 11.27 -42.25 3.04
N PHE A 483 10.82 -42.51 1.82
CA PHE A 483 9.39 -42.63 1.52
C PHE A 483 8.88 -43.96 2.10
N ASN A 484 8.11 -43.91 3.20
CA ASN A 484 7.38 -45.09 3.66
C ASN A 484 6.27 -45.39 2.63
N LYS A 485 6.19 -46.66 2.22
CA LYS A 485 5.25 -47.18 1.21
C LYS A 485 3.79 -46.99 1.59
#